data_AF-A0A7V8Y5K0-F1
#
_entry.id   AF-A0A7V8Y5K0-F1
#
_cell.length_a   1.000
_cell.length_b   1.000
_cell.length_c   1.000
_cell.angle_alpha   90.00
_cell.angle_beta   90.00
_cell.angle_gamma   90.00
#
_symmetry.space_group_name_H-M   'P 1'
#
loop_
_entity.id
_entity.type
_entity.pdbx_description
1 polymer ?
#
loop_
_entity_poly.entity_id
_entity_poly.type
_entity_poly.pdbx_seq_one_letter_code
_entity_poly.pdbx_strand_id
1 'polypeptide(L)'
;MTAARRYREITGQLTEIVEQIRRADLSRAAELLAKLGELEAEMTKASVRAELTKLGVALHWESALEALWGEQWMTLRPLPEPSGKAVARDLDQQDARVEARYEQLLEAIRRRTLPIPRRDR
;
A
#
# COMPACT_ATOMS: atom_id res chain seq x y z
N MET A 1 -19.90 24.49 62.30
CA MET A 1 -19.98 23.55 61.17
C MET A 1 -19.44 22.20 61.65
N THR A 2 -20.14 21.06 61.47
CA THR A 2 -19.72 19.78 62.06
C THR A 2 -18.72 19.02 61.17
N ALA A 3 -17.82 18.25 61.78
CA ALA A 3 -16.83 17.43 61.07
C ALA A 3 -17.47 16.46 60.05
N ALA A 4 -18.63 15.88 60.39
CA ALA A 4 -19.38 15.00 59.51
C ALA A 4 -19.88 15.69 58.22
N ARG A 5 -20.31 16.97 58.32
CA ARG A 5 -20.74 17.74 57.14
C ARG A 5 -19.56 18.04 56.21
N ARG A 6 -18.41 18.40 56.79
CA ARG A 6 -17.18 18.67 56.04
C ARG A 6 -16.64 17.42 55.33
N TYR A 7 -16.69 16.27 56.01
CA TYR A 7 -16.33 14.97 55.43
C TYR A 7 -17.22 14.62 54.23
N ARG A 8 -18.55 14.75 54.36
CA ARG A 8 -19.49 14.48 53.27
C ARG A 8 -19.26 15.41 52.07
N GLU A 9 -18.96 16.68 52.31
CA GLU A 9 -18.67 17.66 51.26
C GLU A 9 -17.42 17.27 50.46
N ILE A 10 -16.32 16.95 51.15
CA ILE A 10 -15.05 16.57 50.51
C ILE A 10 -15.20 15.25 49.73
N THR A 11 -15.84 14.24 50.32
CA THR A 11 -16.06 12.95 49.66
C THR A 11 -17.00 13.05 48.46
N GLY A 12 -18.01 13.94 48.53
CA GLY A 12 -18.85 14.27 47.39
C GLY A 12 -18.07 14.88 46.23
N GLN A 13 -17.21 15.87 46.52
CA GLN A 13 -16.35 16.49 45.51
C GLN A 13 -15.38 15.51 44.86
N LEU A 14 -14.76 14.63 45.65
CA LEU A 14 -13.86 13.59 45.13
C LEU A 14 -14.60 12.62 44.22
N THR A 15 -15.82 12.21 44.59
CA THR A 15 -16.65 11.32 43.76
C THR A 15 -17.00 11.99 42.43
N GLU A 16 -17.36 13.28 42.46
CA GLU A 16 -17.66 14.04 41.25
C GLU A 16 -16.45 14.14 40.31
N ILE A 17 -15.27 14.39 40.85
CA ILE A 17 -14.02 14.44 40.07
C ILE A 17 -13.75 13.08 39.40
N VAL A 18 -13.90 11.97 40.12
CA VAL A 18 -13.72 10.63 39.56
C VAL A 18 -14.69 10.36 38.41
N GLU A 19 -15.96 10.74 38.56
CA GLU A 19 -16.96 10.58 37.50
C GLU A 19 -16.71 11.50 36.30
N GLN A 20 -16.13 12.68 36.50
CA GLN A 20 -15.69 13.55 35.41
C GLN A 20 -14.53 12.92 34.64
N ILE A 21 -13.51 12.41 35.34
CA ILE A 21 -12.36 11.72 34.72
C ILE A 21 -12.85 10.51 33.91
N ARG A 22 -13.70 9.67 34.50
CA ARG A 22 -14.21 8.47 33.82
C ARG A 22 -14.97 8.80 32.54
N ARG A 23 -15.79 9.87 32.55
CA ARG A 23 -16.50 10.33 31.34
C ARG A 23 -15.54 10.84 30.27
N ALA A 24 -14.51 11.58 30.66
CA ALA A 24 -13.48 12.05 29.73
C ALA A 24 -12.70 10.88 29.11
N ASP A 25 -12.32 9.90 29.92
CA ASP A 25 -11.60 8.70 29.47
C ASP A 25 -12.45 7.88 28.49
N LEU A 26 -13.73 7.68 28.78
CA LEU A 26 -14.65 6.97 27.87
C LEU A 26 -14.82 7.70 26.54
N SER A 27 -14.96 9.03 26.57
CA SER A 27 -15.02 9.85 25.36
C SER A 27 -13.73 9.70 24.54
N ARG A 28 -12.58 9.77 25.21
CA ARG A 28 -11.28 9.65 24.54
C ARG A 28 -11.06 8.25 23.97
N ALA A 29 -11.46 7.21 24.70
CA ALA A 29 -11.39 5.84 24.21
C ALA A 29 -12.23 5.65 22.94
N ALA A 30 -13.45 6.22 22.90
CA ALA A 30 -14.30 6.17 21.71
C ALA A 30 -13.66 6.88 20.50
N GLU A 31 -13.06 8.06 20.70
CA GLU A 31 -12.33 8.76 19.64
C GLU A 31 -11.14 7.95 19.12
N LEU A 32 -10.38 7.31 20.02
CA LEU A 32 -9.22 6.51 19.64
C LEU A 32 -9.63 5.24 18.89
N LEU A 33 -10.72 4.59 19.30
CA LEU A 33 -11.27 3.43 18.60
C LEU A 33 -11.74 3.80 17.18
N ALA A 34 -12.39 4.94 17.00
CA ALA A 34 -12.79 5.41 15.67
C ALA A 34 -11.56 5.65 14.77
N LYS A 35 -10.54 6.35 15.29
CA LYS A 35 -9.28 6.60 14.57
C LYS A 35 -8.53 5.31 14.24
N LEU A 36 -8.55 4.33 15.14
CA LEU A 36 -7.94 3.03 14.88
C LEU A 36 -8.63 2.33 13.70
N GLY A 37 -9.97 2.33 13.67
CA GLY A 37 -10.71 1.76 12.55
C GLY A 37 -10.43 2.45 11.21
N GLU A 38 -10.30 3.77 11.20
CA GLU A 38 -9.89 4.53 9.99
C GLU A 38 -8.49 4.12 9.52
N LEU A 39 -7.53 4.01 10.45
CA LEU A 39 -6.16 3.59 10.14
C LEU A 39 -6.09 2.15 9.64
N GLU A 40 -6.84 1.23 10.24
CA GLU A 40 -6.92 -0.17 9.80
C GLU A 40 -7.47 -0.28 8.38
N ALA A 41 -8.48 0.53 8.03
CA ALA A 41 -9.04 0.59 6.69
C ALA A 41 -8.01 1.08 5.66
N GLU A 42 -7.30 2.17 5.97
CA GLU A 42 -6.24 2.70 5.08
C GLU A 42 -5.07 1.72 4.94
N MET A 43 -4.66 1.05 6.02
CA MET A 43 -3.65 -0.01 5.96
C MET A 43 -4.09 -1.18 5.07
N THR A 44 -5.34 -1.62 5.21
CA THR A 44 -5.89 -2.70 4.39
C THR A 44 -5.89 -2.31 2.92
N LYS A 45 -6.34 -1.10 2.59
CA LYS A 45 -6.32 -0.56 1.22
C LYS A 45 -4.91 -0.51 0.65
N ALA A 46 -3.93 -0.04 1.42
CA ALA A 46 -2.54 0.00 0.99
C ALA A 46 -1.97 -1.40 0.76
N SER A 47 -2.29 -2.37 1.63
CA SER A 47 -1.84 -3.76 1.48
C SER A 47 -2.44 -4.42 0.24
N VAL A 48 -3.74 -4.27 0.00
CA VAL A 48 -4.41 -4.80 -1.19
C VAL A 48 -3.78 -4.21 -2.45
N ARG A 49 -3.56 -2.90 -2.47
CA ARG A 49 -2.90 -2.23 -3.58
C ARG A 49 -1.50 -2.78 -3.85
N ALA A 50 -0.70 -2.97 -2.81
CA ALA A 50 0.67 -3.50 -2.96
C ALA A 50 0.68 -4.89 -3.60
N GLU A 51 -0.22 -5.79 -3.19
CA GLU A 51 -0.33 -7.12 -3.77
C GLU A 51 -0.83 -7.08 -5.22
N LEU A 52 -1.79 -6.20 -5.54
CA LEU A 52 -2.24 -6.00 -6.92
C LEU A 52 -1.12 -5.44 -7.82
N THR A 53 -0.31 -4.49 -7.34
CA THR A 53 0.83 -3.97 -8.12
C THR A 53 1.87 -5.08 -8.39
N LYS A 54 2.18 -5.92 -7.39
CA LYS A 54 3.08 -7.07 -7.59
C LYS A 54 2.54 -8.04 -8.64
N LEU A 55 1.25 -8.37 -8.57
CA LEU A 55 0.58 -9.23 -9.54
C LEU A 55 0.64 -8.62 -10.95
N GLY A 56 0.35 -7.31 -11.08
CA GLY A 56 0.43 -6.60 -12.36
C GLY A 56 1.83 -6.66 -12.97
N VAL A 57 2.88 -6.42 -12.18
CA VAL A 57 4.28 -6.54 -12.64
C VAL A 57 4.60 -7.97 -13.11
N ALA A 58 4.13 -9.00 -12.40
CA ALA A 58 4.33 -10.38 -12.81
C ALA A 58 3.63 -10.69 -14.15
N LEU A 59 2.39 -10.25 -14.32
CA LEU A 59 1.62 -10.42 -15.56
C LEU A 59 2.26 -9.68 -16.75
N HIS A 60 2.76 -8.46 -16.52
CA HIS A 60 3.49 -7.69 -17.53
C HIS A 60 4.78 -8.42 -17.96
N TRP A 61 5.47 -9.04 -17.01
CA TRP A 61 6.66 -9.84 -17.29
C TRP A 61 6.33 -11.08 -18.12
N GLU A 62 5.32 -11.85 -17.73
CA GLU A 62 4.84 -13.01 -18.49
C GLU A 62 4.43 -12.63 -19.92
N SER A 63 3.65 -11.55 -20.06
CA SER A 63 3.23 -11.03 -21.38
C SER A 63 4.42 -10.63 -22.26
N ALA A 64 5.45 -10.03 -21.67
CA ALA A 64 6.67 -9.68 -22.39
C ALA A 64 7.46 -10.94 -22.83
N LEU A 65 7.51 -11.98 -22.00
CA LEU A 65 8.12 -13.27 -22.36
C LEU A 65 7.35 -13.95 -23.51
N GLU A 66 6.02 -13.94 -23.47
CA GLU A 66 5.18 -14.47 -24.56
C GLU A 66 5.42 -13.71 -25.88
N ALA A 67 5.52 -12.39 -25.83
CA ALA A 67 5.83 -11.58 -27.00
C ALA A 67 7.23 -11.88 -27.57
N LEU A 68 8.17 -12.30 -26.72
CA LEU A 68 9.52 -12.70 -27.09
C LEU A 68 9.64 -14.19 -27.48
N TRP A 69 8.54 -14.96 -27.50
CA TRP A 69 8.56 -16.40 -27.77
C TRP A 69 9.11 -16.77 -29.17
N GLY A 70 9.11 -15.84 -30.12
CA GLY A 70 9.80 -15.98 -31.42
C GLY A 70 11.33 -15.93 -31.34
N GLU A 71 11.90 -15.52 -30.20
CA GLU A 71 13.33 -15.36 -29.95
C GLU A 71 13.89 -16.46 -29.02
N GLN A 72 13.56 -17.72 -29.27
CA GLN A 72 13.99 -18.91 -28.51
C GLN A 72 15.51 -19.08 -28.32
N TRP A 73 16.32 -18.20 -28.90
CA TRP A 73 17.78 -18.15 -28.78
C TRP A 73 18.28 -17.24 -27.64
N MET A 74 17.41 -16.46 -26.99
CA MET A 74 17.77 -15.64 -25.83
C MET A 74 17.53 -16.38 -24.51
N THR A 75 18.58 -16.52 -23.68
CA THR A 75 18.44 -17.00 -22.30
C THR A 75 17.76 -15.91 -21.46
N LEU A 76 16.44 -15.99 -21.32
CA LEU A 76 15.66 -15.06 -20.50
C LEU A 76 15.92 -15.38 -19.01
N ARG A 77 16.48 -14.40 -18.29
CA ARG A 77 16.71 -14.50 -16.83
C ARG A 77 15.39 -14.32 -16.08
N PRO A 78 15.24 -14.84 -14.85
CA PRO A 78 14.05 -14.61 -14.04
C PRO A 78 13.78 -13.11 -13.82
N LEU A 79 12.53 -12.79 -13.44
CA LEU A 79 12.11 -11.44 -13.07
C LEU A 79 13.16 -10.81 -12.13
N PRO A 80 13.70 -9.62 -12.45
CA PRO A 80 14.73 -9.00 -11.64
C PRO A 80 14.21 -8.60 -10.26
N GLU A 81 15.03 -8.81 -9.24
CA GLU A 81 14.73 -8.41 -7.87
C GLU A 81 14.50 -6.88 -7.74
N PRO A 82 13.63 -6.43 -6.83
CA PRO A 82 13.41 -5.02 -6.56
C PRO A 82 14.71 -4.31 -6.16
N SER A 83 14.91 -3.08 -6.63
CA SER A 83 16.05 -2.26 -6.21
C SER A 83 15.92 -1.86 -4.74
N GLY A 84 16.87 -2.26 -3.89
CA GLY A 84 16.91 -1.90 -2.47
C GLY A 84 17.09 -0.40 -2.16
N LYS A 85 17.20 0.45 -3.19
CA LYS A 85 17.30 1.92 -3.07
C LYS A 85 15.96 2.63 -3.35
N ALA A 86 14.89 1.89 -3.61
CA ALA A 86 13.59 2.48 -3.91
C ALA A 86 13.00 3.15 -2.66
N VAL A 87 12.92 4.48 -2.68
CA VAL A 87 12.17 5.26 -1.68
C VAL A 87 10.86 5.68 -2.34
N ALA A 88 9.78 4.98 -2.05
CA ALA A 88 8.46 5.35 -2.57
C ALA A 88 7.86 6.46 -1.69
N ARG A 89 7.60 7.63 -2.28
CA ARG A 89 6.83 8.72 -1.63
C ARG A 89 5.46 8.98 -2.25
N ASP A 90 5.08 8.21 -3.27
CA ASP A 90 3.78 8.34 -3.93
C ASP A 90 3.48 7.04 -4.70
N LEU A 91 2.44 6.32 -4.30
CA LEU A 91 2.02 5.06 -4.90
C LEU A 91 1.34 5.27 -6.26
N ASP A 92 0.55 6.35 -6.42
CA ASP A 92 -0.12 6.67 -7.69
C ASP A 92 0.91 6.97 -8.78
N GLN A 93 1.94 7.74 -8.42
CA GLN A 93 3.04 8.01 -9.32
C GLN A 93 3.83 6.74 -9.68
N GLN A 94 3.98 5.78 -8.76
CA GLN A 94 4.69 4.53 -9.08
C GLN A 94 3.86 3.63 -10.00
N ASP A 95 2.56 3.48 -9.76
CA ASP A 95 1.70 2.67 -10.64
C ASP A 95 1.68 3.24 -12.07
N ALA A 96 1.55 4.56 -12.22
CA ALA A 96 1.63 5.21 -13.53
C ALA A 96 3.00 5.01 -14.20
N ARG A 97 4.09 4.95 -13.42
CA ARG A 97 5.43 4.64 -13.94
C ARG A 97 5.54 3.18 -14.37
N VAL A 98 4.96 2.22 -13.65
CA VAL A 98 4.94 0.81 -14.04
C VAL A 98 4.29 0.67 -15.40
N GLU A 99 3.10 1.25 -15.58
CA GLU A 99 2.37 1.19 -16.85
C GLU A 99 3.19 1.82 -18.00
N ALA A 100 3.71 3.03 -17.80
CA ALA A 100 4.52 3.71 -18.81
C ALA A 100 5.81 2.92 -19.18
N ARG A 101 6.41 2.20 -18.22
CA ARG A 101 7.57 1.35 -18.48
C ARG A 101 7.20 0.07 -19.21
N TYR A 102 6.03 -0.50 -18.91
CA TYR A 102 5.51 -1.64 -19.64
C TYR A 102 5.24 -1.30 -21.11
N GLU A 103 4.60 -0.15 -21.38
CA GLU A 103 4.39 0.32 -22.76
C GLU A 103 5.71 0.51 -23.52
N GLN A 104 6.73 1.07 -22.85
CA GLN A 104 8.07 1.23 -23.43
C GLN A 104 8.72 -0.13 -23.74
N LEU A 105 8.54 -1.13 -22.88
CA LEU A 105 9.04 -2.48 -23.10
C LEU A 105 8.36 -3.11 -24.32
N LEU A 106 7.03 -3.05 -24.39
CA LEU A 106 6.27 -3.55 -25.54
C LEU A 106 6.70 -2.86 -26.84
N GLU A 107 6.88 -1.54 -26.80
CA GLU A 107 7.36 -0.78 -27.96
C GLU A 107 8.78 -1.20 -28.37
N ALA A 108 9.67 -1.44 -27.42
CA ALA A 108 11.02 -1.93 -27.71
C ALA A 108 11.01 -3.34 -28.34
N ILE A 109 10.13 -4.22 -27.88
CA ILE A 109 9.91 -5.55 -28.46
C ILE A 109 9.37 -5.41 -29.89
N ARG A 110 8.32 -4.60 -30.11
CA ARG A 110 7.75 -4.35 -31.44
C ARG A 110 8.75 -3.74 -32.44
N ARG A 111 9.65 -2.88 -31.97
CA ARG A 111 10.69 -2.27 -32.83
C ARG A 111 11.84 -3.23 -33.16
N ARG A 112 12.07 -4.27 -32.33
CA ARG A 112 13.11 -5.29 -32.57
C ARG A 112 12.70 -6.39 -33.53
N THR A 113 11.39 -6.59 -33.76
CA THR A 113 10.90 -7.37 -34.91
C THR A 113 11.21 -6.65 -36.23
N LEU A 114 12.48 -6.72 -36.66
CA LEU A 114 12.99 -6.31 -37.98
C LEU A 114 12.92 -7.50 -38.97
N PRO A 115 12.88 -7.24 -40.29
CA PRO A 115 12.17 -8.07 -41.28
C PRO A 115 12.87 -9.39 -41.57
N ILE A 116 12.05 -10.42 -41.80
CA ILE A 116 12.45 -11.71 -42.37
C ILE A 116 13.23 -11.42 -43.67
N PRO A 117 14.49 -11.88 -43.83
CA PRO A 117 15.17 -11.75 -45.11
C PRO A 117 14.43 -12.63 -46.12
N ARG A 118 13.85 -12.01 -47.15
CA ARG A 118 13.40 -12.73 -48.33
C ARG A 118 14.62 -13.45 -48.90
N ARG A 119 14.61 -14.78 -48.83
CA ARG A 119 15.51 -15.60 -49.62
C ARG A 119 15.07 -15.45 -51.07
N ASP A 120 15.83 -14.68 -51.84
CA ASP A 120 15.73 -14.70 -53.30
C ASP A 120 15.95 -16.14 -53.78
N ARG A 121 14.98 -16.62 -54.56
CA ARG A 121 15.11 -17.76 -55.47
C ARG A 121 14.45 -17.38 -56.78
#